data_AF-A0A6V7IPK7-F1
#
_entry.id   AF-A0A6V7IPK7-F1
#
_cell.length_a   1.000
_cell.length_b   1.000
_cell.length_c   1.000
_cell.angle_alpha   90.00
_cell.angle_beta   90.00
_cell.angle_gamma   90.00
#
_symmetry.space_group_name_H-M   'P 1'
#
loop_
_entity.id
_entity.type
_entity.pdbx_description
1 polymer ?
#
loop_
_entity_poly.entity_id
_entity_poly.type
_entity_poly.pdbx_seq_one_letter_code
_entity_poly.pdbx_strand_id
1 'polypeptide(L)'
;VFGKPEGKKWTGGIIGMLYNDQVDLAFGDIWMDSPVRDYVPVTMPWDQLSIKFIVPRPRARINILALLQPFTFQVWLVVGLAILVECFNIWIRAKNDDRIPS
;
A
#
# COMPACT_ATOMS: atom_id res chain seq x y z
N VAL A 1 -8.35 -16.75 -25.45
CA VAL A 1 -8.64 -15.57 -26.29
C VAL A 1 -7.58 -15.37 -27.37
N PHE A 2 -6.29 -15.37 -27.04
CA PHE A 2 -5.22 -15.15 -28.03
C PHE A 2 -4.73 -16.40 -28.79
N GLY A 3 -5.00 -17.60 -28.25
CA GLY A 3 -4.54 -18.88 -28.83
C GLY A 3 -3.24 -19.36 -28.18
N LYS A 4 -2.66 -20.43 -28.72
CA LYS A 4 -1.42 -21.03 -28.21
C LYS A 4 -0.55 -21.55 -29.35
N PRO A 5 0.79 -21.57 -29.19
CA PRO A 5 1.67 -22.22 -30.14
C PRO A 5 1.57 -23.75 -30.03
N GLU A 6 1.50 -24.42 -31.18
CA GLU A 6 1.59 -25.87 -31.34
C GLU A 6 2.72 -26.18 -32.33
N GLY A 7 3.95 -26.13 -31.82
CA GLY A 7 5.17 -26.32 -32.61
C GLY A 7 5.41 -25.15 -33.56
N LYS A 8 5.36 -25.40 -34.88
CA LYS A 8 5.53 -24.37 -35.92
C LYS A 8 4.24 -23.64 -36.31
N LYS A 9 3.11 -23.98 -35.69
CA LYS A 9 1.81 -23.38 -36.00
C LYS A 9 1.23 -22.70 -34.76
N TRP A 10 0.36 -21.72 -34.98
CA TRP A 10 -0.44 -21.12 -33.92
C TRP A 10 -1.89 -21.59 -34.02
N THR A 11 -2.43 -22.14 -32.94
CA THR A 11 -3.77 -22.72 -32.92
C THR A 11 -4.72 -21.88 -32.07
N GLY A 12 -5.80 -21.43 -32.72
CA GLY A 12 -6.92 -20.73 -32.09
C GLY A 12 -6.66 -19.27 -31.73
N GLY A 13 -7.71 -18.61 -31.24
CA GLY A 13 -7.67 -17.19 -30.85
C GLY A 13 -7.38 -16.21 -31.99
N ILE A 14 -7.25 -14.93 -31.64
CA ILE A 14 -7.09 -13.85 -32.63
C ILE A 14 -5.76 -13.94 -33.39
N ILE A 15 -4.69 -14.40 -32.73
CA ILE A 15 -3.38 -14.58 -33.37
C ILE A 15 -3.42 -15.75 -34.36
N GLY A 16 -4.20 -16.81 -34.06
CA GLY A 16 -4.39 -17.92 -34.99
C GLY A 16 -5.21 -17.52 -36.21
N MET A 17 -6.20 -16.64 -36.05
CA MET A 17 -6.94 -16.10 -37.19
C MET A 17 -6.03 -15.24 -38.10
N LEU A 18 -5.16 -14.43 -37.50
CA LEU A 18 -4.18 -13.63 -38.24
C LEU A 18 -3.12 -14.51 -38.93
N TYR A 19 -2.65 -15.56 -38.26
CA TYR A 19 -1.68 -16.52 -38.82
C TYR A 19 -2.23 -17.35 -39.99
N ASN A 20 -3.54 -17.65 -39.97
CA ASN A 20 -4.20 -18.42 -41.03
C ASN A 20 -4.83 -17.52 -42.11
N ASP A 21 -4.44 -16.25 -42.19
CA ASP A 21 -4.97 -15.25 -43.14
C ASP A 21 -6.51 -15.17 -43.14
N GLN A 22 -7.16 -15.41 -41.99
CA GLN A 22 -8.62 -15.29 -41.86
C GLN A 22 -9.04 -13.85 -41.55
N VAL A 23 -8.11 -13.04 -41.07
CA VAL A 23 -8.26 -11.60 -40.80
C VAL A 23 -6.99 -10.89 -41.26
N ASP A 24 -7.13 -9.69 -41.80
CA ASP A 24 -6.00 -8.89 -42.28
C ASP A 24 -5.31 -8.09 -41.16
N LEU A 25 -6.05 -7.80 -40.08
CA LEU A 25 -5.58 -6.99 -38.96
C LEU A 25 -6.25 -7.40 -37.65
N ALA A 26 -5.45 -7.52 -36.60
CA ALA A 26 -5.93 -7.67 -35.23
C ALA A 26 -5.53 -6.44 -34.41
N PHE A 27 -6.50 -5.77 -33.80
CA PHE A 27 -6.28 -4.61 -32.94
C PHE A 27 -6.95 -4.81 -31.58
N GLY A 28 -6.20 -4.58 -30.50
CA GLY A 28 -6.68 -4.76 -29.13
C GLY A 28 -5.53 -4.84 -28.13
N ASP A 29 -5.86 -5.23 -26.90
CA ASP A 29 -4.88 -5.41 -25.83
C ASP A 29 -4.14 -6.75 -25.99
N ILE A 30 -3.23 -6.78 -26.97
CA ILE A 30 -2.44 -7.96 -27.33
C ILE A 30 -1.07 -7.84 -26.66
N TRP A 31 -0.75 -8.83 -25.82
CA TRP A 31 0.57 -8.95 -25.23
C TRP A 31 1.61 -9.21 -26.33
N MET A 32 2.54 -8.27 -26.49
CA MET A 32 3.72 -8.43 -27.34
C MET A 32 4.75 -9.31 -26.64
N ASP A 33 4.45 -10.60 -26.59
CA ASP A 33 5.36 -11.61 -26.06
C ASP A 33 6.25 -12.18 -27.18
N SER A 34 7.43 -12.72 -26.81
CA SER A 34 8.39 -13.31 -27.76
C SER A 34 7.75 -14.32 -28.72
N PRO A 35 6.97 -15.33 -28.27
CA PRO A 35 6.42 -16.32 -29.18
C PRO A 35 5.48 -15.71 -30.20
N VAL A 36 4.64 -14.73 -29.85
CA VAL A 36 3.69 -14.12 -30.81
C VAL A 36 4.43 -13.43 -31.97
N ARG A 37 5.53 -12.74 -31.64
CA ARG A 37 6.35 -12.01 -32.61
C ARG A 37 7.04 -12.92 -33.63
N ASP A 38 7.24 -14.19 -33.31
CA ASP A 38 7.84 -15.18 -34.21
C ASP A 38 6.85 -15.75 -35.24
N TYR A 39 5.54 -15.70 -34.97
CA TYR A 39 4.51 -16.23 -35.88
C TYR A 39 3.82 -15.16 -36.73
N VAL A 40 3.67 -13.93 -36.22
CA VAL A 40 2.95 -12.86 -36.93
C VAL A 40 3.71 -11.54 -36.88
N PRO A 41 3.69 -10.74 -37.96
CA PRO A 41 4.28 -9.41 -37.95
C PRO A 41 3.48 -8.48 -37.02
N VAL A 42 4.16 -7.94 -36.01
CA VAL A 42 3.58 -7.00 -35.04
C VAL A 42 4.17 -5.61 -35.23
N THR A 43 3.37 -4.58 -34.97
CA THR A 43 3.81 -3.18 -35.00
C THR A 43 4.67 -2.82 -33.79
N MET A 44 5.21 -1.61 -33.76
CA MET A 44 5.86 -1.08 -32.56
C MET A 44 4.84 -0.92 -31.41
N PRO A 45 5.27 -1.13 -30.15
CA PRO A 45 4.40 -0.95 -29.00
C PRO A 45 3.90 0.50 -28.93
N TRP A 46 2.58 0.66 -28.88
CA TRP A 46 1.91 1.95 -28.74
C TRP A 46 1.67 2.35 -27.28
N ASP A 47 1.57 1.37 -26.37
CA ASP A 47 1.43 1.56 -24.93
C ASP A 47 2.27 0.53 -24.17
N GLN A 48 2.74 0.89 -22.98
CA GLN A 48 3.51 0.02 -22.10
C GLN A 48 2.72 -0.23 -20.82
N LEU A 49 2.12 -1.42 -20.73
CA LEU A 49 1.40 -1.86 -19.55
C LEU A 49 2.36 -2.34 -18.46
N SER A 50 2.05 -1.98 -17.22
CA SER A 50 2.75 -2.44 -16.02
C SER A 50 1.76 -3.16 -15.11
N ILE A 51 2.09 -4.39 -14.72
CA ILE A 51 1.25 -5.18 -13.80
C ILE A 51 1.26 -4.51 -12.42
N LYS A 52 0.11 -4.02 -11.99
CA LYS A 52 -0.10 -3.40 -10.68
C LYS A 52 -1.05 -4.24 -9.85
N PHE A 53 -0.76 -4.38 -8.57
CA PHE A 53 -1.67 -5.04 -7.64
C PHE A 53 -2.84 -4.11 -7.31
N ILE A 54 -4.06 -4.60 -7.53
CA ILE A 54 -5.28 -3.93 -7.07
C ILE A 54 -5.47 -4.32 -5.60
N VAL A 55 -5.06 -3.44 -4.69
CA VAL A 55 -5.28 -3.63 -3.26
C VAL A 55 -6.50 -2.85 -2.79
N PRO A 56 -7.29 -3.39 -1.84
CA PRO A 56 -8.38 -2.65 -1.22
C PRO A 56 -7.86 -1.35 -0.60
N ARG A 57 -8.60 -0.24 -0.80
CA ARG A 57 -8.26 1.05 -0.21
C ARG A 57 -8.21 0.93 1.32
N PRO A 58 -7.11 1.33 1.99
CA PRO A 58 -7.05 1.30 3.44
C PRO A 58 -8.13 2.25 4.00
N ARG A 59 -8.98 1.71 4.88
CA ARG A 59 -9.96 2.53 5.60
C ARG A 59 -9.24 3.27 6.71
N ALA A 60 -9.48 4.58 6.82
CA ALA A 60 -8.99 5.36 7.94
C ALA A 60 -9.58 4.79 9.24
N ARG A 61 -8.72 4.24 10.10
CA ARG A 61 -9.11 3.92 11.47
C ARG A 61 -8.73 5.11 12.34
N ILE A 62 -9.72 5.71 12.99
CA ILE A 62 -9.47 6.74 14.00
C ILE A 62 -8.86 6.02 15.21
N ASN A 63 -7.57 6.23 15.44
CA ASN A 63 -6.89 5.72 16.62
C ASN A 63 -6.80 6.83 17.66
N ILE A 64 -7.78 6.91 18.55
CA ILE A 64 -7.79 7.86 19.68
C ILE A 64 -6.58 7.69 20.61
N LEU A 65 -6.02 6.48 20.68
CA LEU A 65 -4.81 6.20 21.46
C LEU A 65 -3.53 6.65 20.74
N ALA A 66 -3.60 7.06 19.47
CA ALA A 66 -2.48 7.70 18.78
C ALA A 66 -2.10 9.06 19.42
N LEU A 67 -3.02 9.69 20.17
CA LEU A 67 -2.73 10.89 20.93
C LEU A 67 -1.77 10.64 22.10
N LEU A 68 -1.75 9.42 22.64
CA LEU A 68 -0.84 8.99 23.72
C LEU A 68 0.44 8.33 23.18
N GLN A 69 0.52 8.08 21.87
CA GLN A 69 1.67 7.52 21.17
C GLN A 69 2.97 8.37 21.19
N PRO A 70 2.95 9.73 21.25
CA PRO A 70 4.20 10.48 21.11
C PRO A 70 5.16 10.29 22.29
N PHE A 71 4.65 9.81 23.44
CA PHE A 71 5.46 9.59 24.64
C PHE A 71 5.43 8.12 25.07
N THR A 72 6.61 7.57 25.35
CA THR A 72 6.76 6.23 25.92
C THR A 72 6.07 6.16 27.29
N PHE A 73 5.54 4.98 27.66
CA PHE A 73 4.92 4.72 28.96
C PHE A 73 5.79 5.19 30.15
N GLN A 74 7.11 5.07 30.04
CA GLN A 74 8.07 5.55 31.03
C GLN A 74 7.97 7.06 31.28
N VAL A 75 7.77 7.87 30.25
CA VAL A 75 7.62 9.33 30.38
C VAL A 75 6.33 9.67 31.12
N TRP A 76 5.23 8.97 30.81
CA TRP A 76 3.97 9.13 31.53
C TRP A 76 4.09 8.78 33.02
N LEU A 77 4.84 7.73 33.36
CA LEU A 77 5.12 7.37 34.75
C LEU A 77 5.93 8.46 35.47
N VAL A 78 6.97 9.00 34.83
CA VAL A 78 7.80 10.06 35.39
C VAL A 78 7.00 11.34 35.60
N VAL A 79 6.15 11.73 34.64
CA VAL A 79 5.25 12.87 34.75
C VAL A 79 4.26 12.68 35.90
N GLY A 80 3.64 11.50 36.01
CA GLY A 80 2.76 11.17 37.13
C GLY A 80 3.47 11.24 38.48
N LEU A 81 4.69 10.70 38.57
CA LEU A 81 5.50 10.74 39.79
C LEU A 81 5.90 12.17 40.16
N ALA A 82 6.32 12.98 39.20
CA ALA A 82 6.66 14.38 39.42
C ALA A 82 5.47 15.17 39.99
N ILE A 83 4.27 14.96 39.44
CA ILE A 83 3.03 15.59 39.95
C ILE A 83 2.78 15.18 41.41
N LEU A 84 2.93 13.88 41.74
CA LEU A 84 2.75 13.40 43.11
C LEU A 84 3.76 14.01 44.09
N VAL A 85 5.02 14.14 43.68
CA VAL A 85 6.07 14.77 44.47
C VAL A 85 5.76 16.25 44.73
N GLU A 86 5.31 17.00 43.72
CA GLU A 86 4.91 18.39 43.89
C GLU A 86 3.69 18.54 44.79
N CYS A 87 2.66 17.70 44.61
CA CYS A 87 1.51 17.66 45.51
C CYS A 87 1.92 17.40 46.96
N PHE A 88 2.86 16.47 47.17
CA PHE A 88 3.38 16.15 48.49
C PHE A 88 4.18 17.31 49.11
N ASN A 89 5.04 17.97 48.31
CA ASN A 89 5.79 19.15 48.74
C ASN A 89 4.85 20.30 49.16
N ILE A 90 3.82 20.57 48.37
CA ILE A 90 2.82 21.59 48.68
C ILE A 90 2.10 21.23 49.97
N TRP A 91 1.69 19.97 50.16
CA TRP A 91 1.03 19.52 51.37
C TRP A 91 1.90 19.66 52.62
N ILE A 92 3.19 19.30 52.55
CA ILE A 92 4.14 19.50 53.66
C ILE A 92 4.28 20.99 53.98
N ARG A 93 4.43 21.83 52.96
CA ARG A 93 4.58 23.28 53.13
C ARG A 93 3.33 23.89 53.75
N ALA A 94 2.13 23.53 53.27
CA ALA A 94 0.87 23.98 53.83
C ALA A 94 0.76 23.63 55.33
N LYS A 95 1.11 22.39 55.69
CA LYS A 95 1.14 21.95 57.09
C LYS A 95 2.17 22.69 57.95
N ASN A 96 3.26 23.16 57.34
CA ASN A 96 4.31 23.90 58.05
C ASN A 96 4.01 25.41 58.13
N ASP A 97 3.26 25.96 57.18
CA ASP A 97 2.82 27.36 57.13
C ASP A 97 1.66 27.65 58.09
N ASP A 98 0.90 26.62 58.50
CA ASP A 98 -0.03 26.66 59.64
C ASP A 98 0.63 27.07 60.99
N ARG A 99 1.95 27.26 61.03
CA ARG A 99 2.72 27.72 62.21
C ARG A 99 3.06 29.21 62.20
N ILE A 100 2.69 29.97 61.17
CA ILE A 100 2.87 31.44 61.15
C ILE A 100 1.48 32.09 61.10
N PRO A 101 0.95 32.60 62.22
CA PRO A 101 -0.25 33.42 62.17
C PRO A 101 0.09 34.73 61.43
N SER A 102 -0.74 35.07 60.44
CA SER A 102 -0.79 36.36 59.76
C SER A 102 -0.88 37.53 60.73
#